data_AF-A0AAU3JEW5-F1
#
_entry.id   AF-A0AAU3JEW5-F1
#
_cell.length_a   1.000
_cell.length_b   1.000
_cell.length_c   1.000
_cell.angle_alpha   90.00
_cell.angle_beta   90.00
_cell.angle_gamma   90.00
#
_symmetry.space_group_name_H-M   'P 1'
#
loop_
_entity.id
_entity.type
_entity.pdbx_description
1 polymer ?
#
loop_
_entity_poly.entity_id
_entity_poly.type
_entity_poly.pdbx_seq_one_letter_code
_entity_poly.pdbx_strand_id
1 'polypeptide(L)'
;MSSFHHETPSPSAASTAREAEVRRLIGLLDQGPSESLFQAVGMLISDASLSADEPALEAAQDGLQWLHARSSAMQKDLEQRGRLLGLIDVTHWALRRLPSGLQLSLDPDSHSARFLLSVAREPGLSNQAIAERLGVDDTEVSRLGRRLLAAGVVWRRKEWRRNYWDVTPRGQHYLETSGLLTAIYRKGSSLKFAMGVDVRPNYFTGVVIDSEGRIVARHSSPLECALDAIVPQIATFVEQLRQVAPDLAIDMDSRRIFLGVEIGGHVAQEGGIIYAPNYGLAKSGPVPVSEPVASITKMPTVLENDANALAEFEMIFGSCVDSSSFATVLIDEGIGCGLVVDGRVMHGARGGAGEVGHFVVEPEGRDCTCGNRGCLESVAGIKAIAEIARENSDQDVSDLAAVEMLLESADPKPAETAFQRAGNALGRGISAMLNFMDPEKVVLYGPSELVDEGNHPAARIFMMAVRESSQRYTFSSISREHALIPKKYTPEVGARAVASAAMRRLGES
;
A
#
# COMPACT_ATOMS: atom_id res chain seq x y z
N MET A 1 -21.84 10.23 24.53
CA MET A 1 -20.70 10.89 23.87
C MET A 1 -20.38 10.08 22.63
N SER A 2 -20.93 10.47 21.48
CA SER A 2 -20.75 9.79 20.19
C SER A 2 -19.62 10.51 19.45
N SER A 3 -18.52 9.80 19.20
CA SER A 3 -17.38 10.27 18.43
C SER A 3 -17.68 10.10 16.94
N PHE A 4 -17.84 11.21 16.22
CA PHE A 4 -17.87 11.22 14.76
C PHE A 4 -16.45 10.94 14.23
N HIS A 5 -16.25 9.77 13.61
CA HIS A 5 -15.12 9.55 12.70
C HIS A 5 -15.56 10.00 11.30
N HIS A 6 -14.92 11.03 10.76
CA HIS A 6 -15.04 11.42 9.36
C HIS A 6 -14.16 10.50 8.53
N GLU A 7 -14.75 9.50 7.87
CA GLU A 7 -14.15 8.86 6.70
C GLU A 7 -14.10 9.89 5.57
N THR A 8 -12.93 10.05 4.95
CA THR A 8 -12.78 10.89 3.77
C THR A 8 -13.18 10.07 2.55
N PRO A 9 -14.21 10.47 1.77
CA PRO A 9 -14.68 9.69 0.62
C PRO A 9 -13.61 9.61 -0.48
N SER A 10 -13.64 8.54 -1.28
CA SER A 10 -12.79 8.38 -2.48
C SER A 10 -12.94 9.59 -3.42
N PRO A 11 -11.96 9.95 -4.27
CA PRO A 11 -12.03 11.17 -5.09
C PRO A 11 -13.29 11.24 -5.98
N SER A 12 -13.72 10.10 -6.52
CA SER A 12 -14.96 10.02 -7.32
C SER A 12 -16.22 10.10 -6.45
N ALA A 13 -16.22 9.49 -5.26
CA ALA A 13 -17.34 9.59 -4.33
C ALA A 13 -17.43 10.98 -3.67
N ALA A 14 -16.29 11.63 -3.41
CA ALA A 14 -16.17 13.00 -2.92
C ALA A 14 -16.63 14.01 -3.96
N SER A 15 -16.25 13.79 -5.23
CA SER A 15 -16.74 14.58 -6.36
C SER A 15 -18.24 14.43 -6.56
N THR A 16 -18.76 13.18 -6.55
CA THR A 16 -20.20 12.89 -6.66
C THR A 16 -20.98 13.47 -5.47
N ALA A 17 -20.42 13.40 -4.25
CA ALA A 17 -21.03 13.97 -3.05
C ALA A 17 -21.05 15.50 -3.08
N ARG A 18 -19.96 16.13 -3.55
CA ARG A 18 -19.89 17.60 -3.70
C ARG A 18 -20.82 18.09 -4.81
N GLU A 19 -20.90 17.38 -5.93
CA GLU A 19 -21.87 17.66 -6.99
C GLU A 19 -23.31 17.61 -6.46
N ALA A 20 -23.66 16.55 -5.71
CA ALA A 20 -24.97 16.41 -5.09
C ALA A 20 -25.26 17.55 -4.10
N GLU A 21 -24.27 17.95 -3.30
CA GLU A 21 -24.39 19.04 -2.33
C GLU A 21 -24.53 20.41 -3.00
N VAL A 22 -23.80 20.67 -4.10
CA VAL A 22 -23.99 21.86 -4.94
C VAL A 22 -25.43 21.94 -5.42
N ARG A 23 -25.95 20.85 -6.00
CA ARG A 23 -27.33 20.80 -6.51
C ARG A 23 -28.34 21.03 -5.39
N ARG A 24 -28.10 20.48 -4.20
CA ARG A 24 -28.95 20.69 -3.02
C ARG A 24 -28.97 22.15 -2.58
N LEU A 25 -27.81 22.78 -2.43
CA LEU A 25 -27.69 24.18 -1.99
C LEU A 25 -28.31 25.15 -3.01
N ILE A 26 -28.15 24.89 -4.31
CA ILE A 26 -28.80 25.66 -5.39
C ILE A 26 -30.32 25.52 -5.31
N GLY A 27 -30.83 24.31 -5.05
CA GLY A 27 -32.27 24.10 -4.82
C GLY A 27 -32.81 24.87 -3.62
N LEU A 28 -32.02 25.00 -2.54
CA LEU A 28 -32.40 25.82 -1.38
C LEU A 28 -32.38 27.32 -1.69
N LEU A 29 -31.42 27.80 -2.50
CA LEU A 29 -31.40 29.19 -2.96
C LEU A 29 -32.63 29.55 -3.80
N ASP A 30 -33.17 28.61 -4.59
CA ASP A 30 -34.42 28.82 -5.35
C ASP A 30 -35.63 29.02 -4.42
N GLN A 31 -35.68 28.27 -3.33
CA GLN A 31 -36.79 28.29 -2.38
C GLN A 31 -36.78 29.54 -1.48
N GLY A 32 -35.60 30.08 -1.17
CA GLY A 32 -35.45 31.25 -0.30
C GLY A 32 -34.00 31.67 -0.16
N PRO A 33 -33.53 32.68 -0.94
CA PRO A 33 -32.14 33.10 -0.90
C PRO A 33 -31.78 33.72 0.47
N SER A 34 -30.63 33.34 1.01
CA SER A 34 -30.10 33.88 2.25
C SER A 34 -28.58 34.04 2.17
N GLU A 35 -28.03 34.90 3.01
CA GLU A 35 -26.58 35.13 3.06
C GLU A 35 -25.79 33.86 3.36
N SER A 36 -26.26 33.04 4.30
CA SER A 36 -25.58 31.80 4.67
C SER A 36 -25.57 30.79 3.53
N LEU A 37 -26.62 30.73 2.71
CA LEU A 37 -26.66 29.85 1.54
C LEU A 37 -25.69 30.30 0.45
N PHE A 38 -25.59 31.60 0.18
CA PHE A 38 -24.59 32.12 -0.75
C PHE A 38 -23.15 31.85 -0.28
N GLN A 39 -22.89 31.99 1.02
CA GLN A 39 -21.58 31.66 1.61
C GLN A 39 -21.27 30.17 1.49
N ALA A 40 -22.24 29.29 1.76
CA ALA A 40 -22.07 27.85 1.64
C ALA A 40 -21.74 27.43 0.19
N VAL A 41 -22.46 27.96 -0.79
CA VAL A 41 -22.16 27.71 -2.21
C VAL A 41 -20.77 28.26 -2.60
N GLY A 42 -20.41 29.47 -2.12
CA GLY A 42 -19.09 30.05 -2.36
C GLY A 42 -17.94 29.24 -1.76
N MET A 43 -18.11 28.69 -0.56
CA MET A 43 -17.13 27.79 0.06
C MET A 43 -16.98 26.50 -0.73
N LEU A 44 -18.09 25.92 -1.20
CA LEU A 44 -18.06 24.70 -2.01
C LEU A 44 -17.34 24.95 -3.35
N ILE A 45 -17.66 26.03 -4.05
CA ILE A 45 -16.96 26.43 -5.29
C ILE A 45 -15.45 26.60 -5.04
N SER A 46 -15.08 27.19 -3.89
CA SER A 46 -13.67 27.36 -3.52
C SER A 46 -12.97 26.01 -3.31
N ASP A 47 -13.61 25.08 -2.62
CA ASP A 47 -13.07 23.74 -2.35
C ASP A 47 -13.00 22.88 -3.63
N ALA A 48 -14.04 22.94 -4.47
CA ALA A 48 -14.07 22.30 -5.78
C ALA A 48 -12.99 22.87 -6.71
N SER A 49 -12.75 24.19 -6.68
CA SER A 49 -11.67 24.84 -7.42
C SER A 49 -10.28 24.39 -6.95
N LEU A 50 -10.07 24.19 -5.65
CA LEU A 50 -8.78 23.76 -5.10
C LEU A 50 -8.48 22.29 -5.41
N SER A 51 -9.52 21.46 -5.48
CA SER A 51 -9.42 20.04 -5.77
C SER A 51 -9.55 19.70 -7.26
N ALA A 52 -9.75 20.70 -8.12
CA ALA A 52 -9.99 20.53 -9.54
C ALA A 52 -11.20 19.63 -9.87
N ASP A 53 -12.24 19.74 -9.05
CA ASP A 53 -13.48 18.97 -9.13
C ASP A 53 -14.40 19.54 -10.22
N GLU A 54 -14.07 19.23 -11.48
CA GLU A 54 -14.77 19.71 -12.67
C GLU A 54 -16.28 19.42 -12.63
N PRO A 55 -16.75 18.20 -12.30
CA PRO A 55 -18.20 17.92 -12.24
C PRO A 55 -18.95 18.80 -11.23
N ALA A 56 -18.37 19.03 -10.03
CA ALA A 56 -18.98 19.89 -9.03
C ALA A 56 -19.02 21.37 -9.47
N LEU A 57 -17.98 21.85 -10.15
CA LEU A 57 -17.93 23.20 -10.70
C LEU A 57 -18.88 23.38 -11.89
N GLU A 58 -19.02 22.39 -12.77
CA GLU A 58 -20.00 22.39 -13.85
C GLU A 58 -21.44 22.41 -13.30
N ALA A 59 -21.74 21.56 -12.32
CA ALA A 59 -23.04 21.56 -11.66
C ALA A 59 -23.34 22.91 -10.96
N ALA A 60 -22.31 23.55 -10.39
CA ALA A 60 -22.45 24.88 -9.79
C ALA A 60 -22.73 25.94 -10.85
N GLN A 61 -21.97 25.91 -11.95
CA GLN A 61 -22.10 26.84 -13.06
C GLN A 61 -23.51 26.77 -13.67
N ASP A 62 -23.96 25.56 -14.01
CA ASP A 62 -25.25 25.31 -14.62
C ASP A 62 -26.39 25.72 -13.69
N GLY A 63 -26.32 25.31 -12.42
CA GLY A 63 -27.37 25.59 -11.45
C GLY A 63 -27.48 27.08 -11.11
N LEU A 64 -26.37 27.80 -10.99
CA LEU A 64 -26.38 29.25 -10.73
C LEU A 64 -26.88 30.04 -11.95
N GLN A 65 -26.49 29.66 -13.17
CA GLN A 65 -27.02 30.25 -14.40
C GLN A 65 -28.53 30.01 -14.55
N TRP A 66 -28.98 28.79 -14.23
CA TRP A 66 -30.40 28.45 -14.20
C TRP A 66 -31.19 29.30 -13.20
N LEU A 67 -30.67 29.47 -11.97
CA LEU A 67 -31.26 30.34 -10.95
C LEU A 67 -31.37 31.79 -11.43
N HIS A 68 -30.31 32.32 -12.06
CA HIS A 68 -30.28 33.69 -12.56
C HIS A 68 -31.34 33.92 -13.65
N ALA A 69 -31.54 32.92 -14.52
CA ALA A 69 -32.53 32.99 -15.60
C ALA A 69 -33.99 32.96 -15.10
N ARG A 70 -34.27 32.31 -13.95
CA ARG A 70 -35.64 31.99 -13.53
C ARG A 70 -36.13 32.69 -12.26
N SER A 71 -35.24 33.12 -11.38
CA SER A 71 -35.65 33.66 -10.08
C SER A 71 -36.06 35.14 -10.19
N SER A 72 -37.37 35.37 -10.31
CA SER A 72 -37.96 36.71 -10.30
C SER A 72 -37.75 37.46 -8.97
N ALA A 73 -37.55 36.74 -7.87
CA ALA A 73 -37.21 37.30 -6.57
C ALA A 73 -35.77 37.85 -6.54
N MET A 74 -34.80 37.06 -7.02
CA MET A 74 -33.40 37.50 -7.14
C MET A 74 -33.22 38.61 -8.18
N GLN A 75 -34.11 38.74 -9.17
CA GLN A 75 -34.06 39.84 -10.13
C GLN A 75 -34.50 41.20 -9.55
N LYS A 76 -35.32 41.20 -8.49
CA LYS A 76 -35.83 42.43 -7.83
C LYS A 76 -34.91 42.94 -6.73
N ASP A 77 -34.12 42.07 -6.11
CA ASP A 77 -33.12 42.41 -5.11
C ASP A 77 -31.73 42.54 -5.76
N LEU A 78 -31.23 43.78 -5.85
CA LEU A 78 -29.95 44.09 -6.48
C LEU A 78 -28.76 43.43 -5.76
N GLU A 79 -28.82 43.26 -4.45
CA GLU A 79 -27.74 42.67 -3.67
C GLU A 79 -27.65 41.17 -3.92
N GLN A 80 -28.79 40.48 -3.84
CA GLN A 80 -28.85 39.04 -4.12
C GLN A 80 -28.48 38.73 -5.57
N ARG A 81 -28.93 39.56 -6.51
CA ARG A 81 -28.51 39.47 -7.92
C ARG A 81 -27.00 39.61 -8.08
N GLY A 82 -26.40 40.58 -7.39
CA GLY A 82 -24.96 40.80 -7.41
C GLY A 82 -24.17 39.62 -6.86
N ARG A 83 -24.61 39.04 -5.74
CA ARG A 83 -24.00 37.84 -5.14
C ARG A 83 -24.08 36.63 -6.09
N LEU A 84 -25.23 36.41 -6.72
CA LEU A 84 -25.43 35.33 -7.69
C LEU A 84 -24.52 35.48 -8.91
N LEU A 85 -24.50 36.66 -9.54
CA LEU A 85 -23.62 36.95 -10.67
C LEU A 85 -22.14 36.79 -10.29
N GLY A 86 -21.75 37.23 -9.09
CA GLY A 86 -20.40 37.01 -8.56
C GLY A 86 -20.02 35.55 -8.45
N LEU A 87 -20.92 34.68 -7.96
CA LEU A 87 -20.66 33.24 -7.91
C LEU A 87 -20.58 32.61 -9.30
N ILE A 88 -21.44 33.03 -10.24
CA ILE A 88 -21.39 32.60 -11.65
C ILE A 88 -20.03 32.95 -12.26
N ASP A 89 -19.56 34.18 -12.06
CA ASP A 89 -18.29 34.63 -12.62
C ASP A 89 -17.08 33.92 -12.00
N VAL A 90 -17.10 33.70 -10.68
CA VAL A 90 -16.04 32.96 -9.97
C VAL A 90 -16.00 31.49 -10.41
N THR A 91 -17.15 30.84 -10.52
CA THR A 91 -17.24 29.43 -10.96
C THR A 91 -16.80 29.29 -12.41
N HIS A 92 -17.23 30.19 -13.29
CA HIS A 92 -16.82 30.21 -14.69
C HIS A 92 -15.32 30.46 -14.84
N TRP A 93 -14.75 31.36 -14.04
CA TRP A 93 -13.30 31.55 -14.00
C TRP A 93 -12.56 30.31 -13.47
N ALA A 94 -13.11 29.62 -12.46
CA ALA A 94 -12.52 28.41 -11.91
C ALA A 94 -12.49 27.30 -12.97
N LEU A 95 -13.60 27.08 -13.67
CA LEU A 95 -13.70 26.16 -14.82
C LEU A 95 -12.71 26.49 -15.94
N ARG A 96 -12.55 27.78 -16.28
CA ARG A 96 -11.55 28.22 -17.28
C ARG A 96 -10.10 28.04 -16.85
N ARG A 97 -9.84 27.92 -15.54
CA ARG A 97 -8.50 27.68 -14.98
C ARG A 97 -8.22 26.24 -14.65
N LEU A 98 -9.22 25.37 -14.65
CA LEU A 98 -8.98 23.94 -14.72
C LEU A 98 -8.17 23.71 -16.00
N PRO A 99 -6.96 23.14 -15.91
CA PRO A 99 -6.23 22.74 -17.10
C PRO A 99 -7.08 21.69 -17.79
N SER A 100 -7.63 22.01 -18.96
CA SER A 100 -8.22 21.04 -19.87
C SER A 100 -7.19 19.91 -20.08
N GLY A 101 -7.41 18.75 -19.46
CA GLY A 101 -6.66 17.52 -19.72
C GLY A 101 -5.13 17.57 -19.58
N LEU A 102 -4.53 18.47 -18.79
CA LEU A 102 -3.07 18.48 -18.66
C LEU A 102 -2.62 17.36 -17.69
N GLN A 103 -2.44 16.15 -18.22
CA GLN A 103 -1.58 15.14 -17.60
C GLN A 103 -0.17 15.74 -17.53
N LEU A 104 0.19 16.27 -16.37
CA LEU A 104 1.54 16.71 -16.11
C LEU A 104 2.41 15.46 -16.09
N SER A 105 3.08 15.10 -17.19
CA SER A 105 4.09 14.04 -17.14
C SER A 105 5.43 14.70 -16.79
N LEU A 106 5.88 14.53 -15.55
CA LEU A 106 7.22 14.96 -15.15
C LEU A 106 8.19 13.80 -15.26
N ASP A 107 9.29 14.03 -15.96
CA ASP A 107 10.48 13.18 -15.85
C ASP A 107 10.99 13.23 -14.40
N PRO A 108 11.16 12.09 -13.71
CA PRO A 108 11.76 11.99 -12.38
C PRO A 108 13.10 12.74 -12.23
N ASP A 109 13.88 12.82 -13.30
CA ASP A 109 15.20 13.48 -13.32
C ASP A 109 15.09 15.00 -13.54
N SER A 110 13.90 15.51 -13.86
CA SER A 110 13.72 16.93 -14.15
C SER A 110 13.79 17.81 -12.89
N HIS A 111 14.33 19.02 -13.04
CA HIS A 111 14.25 20.03 -11.98
C HIS A 111 12.80 20.34 -11.55
N SER A 112 11.81 20.12 -12.41
CA SER A 112 10.38 20.27 -12.07
C SER A 112 9.88 19.19 -11.09
N ALA A 113 10.26 17.93 -11.30
CA ALA A 113 9.94 16.84 -10.38
C ALA A 113 10.59 17.07 -9.01
N ARG A 114 11.89 17.37 -9.01
CA ARG A 114 12.65 17.64 -7.77
C ARG A 114 12.17 18.88 -7.03
N PHE A 115 11.74 19.92 -7.75
CA PHE A 115 11.09 21.11 -7.15
C PHE A 115 9.83 20.69 -6.41
N LEU A 116 8.93 19.97 -7.09
CA LEU A 116 7.63 19.58 -6.54
C LEU A 116 7.81 18.73 -5.28
N LEU A 117 8.74 17.79 -5.30
CA LEU A 117 9.09 16.95 -4.15
C LEU A 117 9.71 17.73 -3.00
N SER A 118 10.60 18.67 -3.30
CA SER A 118 11.24 19.50 -2.25
C SER A 118 10.19 20.27 -1.46
N VAL A 119 9.21 20.83 -2.16
CA VAL A 119 8.12 21.63 -1.58
C VAL A 119 7.04 20.75 -0.92
N ALA A 120 6.85 19.52 -1.38
CA ALA A 120 5.96 18.57 -0.71
C ALA A 120 6.55 18.03 0.60
N ARG A 121 7.87 17.77 0.63
CA ARG A 121 8.58 17.32 1.83
C ARG A 121 8.68 18.42 2.90
N GLU A 122 8.92 19.65 2.46
CA GLU A 122 9.00 20.80 3.35
C GLU A 122 8.17 21.95 2.77
N PRO A 123 6.94 22.12 3.25
CA PRO A 123 6.10 23.25 2.89
C PRO A 123 6.75 24.59 3.30
N GLY A 124 6.56 25.63 2.50
CA GLY A 124 7.00 26.98 2.79
C GLY A 124 8.45 27.26 2.40
N LEU A 125 9.01 26.54 1.42
CA LEU A 125 10.37 26.79 0.96
C LEU A 125 10.47 28.09 0.15
N SER A 126 11.50 28.88 0.46
CA SER A 126 11.84 30.07 -0.32
C SER A 126 12.49 29.70 -1.66
N ASN A 127 12.44 30.60 -2.64
CA ASN A 127 13.19 30.38 -3.89
C ASN A 127 14.68 30.07 -3.65
N GLN A 128 15.32 30.75 -2.69
CA GLN A 128 16.73 30.53 -2.37
C GLN A 128 16.97 29.10 -1.87
N ALA A 129 16.12 28.61 -0.98
CA ALA A 129 16.23 27.24 -0.47
C ALA A 129 15.99 26.19 -1.57
N ILE A 130 15.09 26.45 -2.51
CA ILE A 130 14.85 25.56 -3.65
C ILE A 130 16.02 25.61 -4.63
N ALA A 131 16.59 26.79 -4.88
CA ALA A 131 17.76 26.98 -5.74
C ALA A 131 18.97 26.18 -5.23
N GLU A 132 19.25 26.27 -3.93
CA GLU A 132 20.29 25.51 -3.25
C GLU A 132 20.09 24.00 -3.37
N ARG A 133 18.84 23.50 -3.21
CA ARG A 133 18.52 22.06 -3.33
C ARG A 133 18.63 21.53 -4.75
N LEU A 134 18.23 22.32 -5.73
CA LEU A 134 18.22 21.92 -7.13
C LEU A 134 19.57 22.16 -7.83
N GLY A 135 20.48 22.92 -7.22
CA GLY A 135 21.74 23.34 -7.86
C GLY A 135 21.51 24.29 -9.04
N VAL A 136 20.45 25.11 -8.98
CA VAL A 136 20.04 26.04 -10.04
C VAL A 136 19.96 27.47 -9.49
N ASP A 137 19.84 28.46 -10.38
CA ASP A 137 19.66 29.86 -9.96
C ASP A 137 18.19 30.23 -9.65
N ASP A 138 17.99 31.37 -8.98
CA ASP A 138 16.67 31.91 -8.61
C ASP A 138 15.74 32.16 -9.81
N THR A 139 16.31 32.45 -10.99
CA THR A 139 15.57 32.66 -12.24
C THR A 139 14.99 31.34 -12.73
N GLU A 140 15.77 30.27 -12.67
CA GLU A 140 15.33 28.92 -13.01
C GLU A 140 14.27 28.41 -12.03
N VAL A 141 14.45 28.59 -10.72
CA VAL A 141 13.41 28.29 -9.72
C VAL A 141 12.11 29.01 -10.03
N SER A 142 12.18 30.31 -10.36
CA SER A 142 11.02 31.11 -10.72
C SER A 142 10.34 30.68 -12.03
N ARG A 143 11.10 30.08 -12.96
CA ARG A 143 10.56 29.50 -14.21
C ARG A 143 9.88 28.17 -13.95
N LEU A 144 10.52 27.28 -13.18
CA LEU A 144 9.98 25.96 -12.79
C LEU A 144 8.71 26.12 -11.96
N GLY A 145 8.76 26.96 -10.93
CA GLY A 145 7.62 27.26 -10.06
C GLY A 145 6.43 27.85 -10.84
N ARG A 146 6.67 28.71 -11.84
CA ARG A 146 5.59 29.21 -12.72
C ARG A 146 4.92 28.10 -13.53
N ARG A 147 5.71 27.15 -14.04
CA ARG A 147 5.17 25.99 -14.79
C ARG A 147 4.33 25.10 -13.89
N LEU A 148 4.83 24.79 -12.69
CA LEU A 148 4.11 23.95 -11.72
C LEU A 148 2.86 24.65 -11.15
N LEU A 149 2.93 25.98 -10.96
CA LEU A 149 1.79 26.81 -10.57
C LEU A 149 0.70 26.81 -11.65
N ALA A 150 1.10 26.92 -12.93
CA ALA A 150 0.18 26.86 -14.06
C ALA A 150 -0.48 25.47 -14.19
N ALA A 151 0.24 24.41 -13.81
CA ALA A 151 -0.29 23.05 -13.73
C ALA A 151 -1.17 22.82 -12.49
N GLY A 152 -1.24 23.78 -11.57
CA GLY A 152 -2.05 23.69 -10.35
C GLY A 152 -1.53 22.71 -9.31
N VAL A 153 -0.27 22.29 -9.39
CA VAL A 153 0.32 21.32 -8.44
C VAL A 153 1.05 21.99 -7.27
N VAL A 154 1.45 23.26 -7.41
CA VAL A 154 2.00 24.07 -6.33
C VAL A 154 1.25 25.39 -6.24
N TRP A 155 1.28 26.02 -5.07
CA TRP A 155 0.87 27.40 -4.90
C TRP A 155 2.03 28.24 -4.37
N ARG A 156 1.93 29.56 -4.58
CA ARG A 156 2.99 30.51 -4.25
C ARG A 156 2.48 31.55 -3.27
N ARG A 157 3.10 31.62 -2.10
CA ARG A 157 2.94 32.73 -1.15
C ARG A 157 4.03 33.78 -1.39
N LYS A 158 3.66 35.05 -1.46
CA LYS A 158 4.62 36.16 -1.64
C LYS A 158 4.67 37.01 -0.38
N GLU A 159 5.82 37.07 0.26
CA GLU A 159 6.07 37.94 1.42
C GLU A 159 7.09 39.01 0.99
N TRP A 160 6.60 40.23 0.79
CA TRP A 160 7.40 41.35 0.26
C TRP A 160 8.11 41.00 -1.06
N ARG A 161 9.44 40.89 -1.02
CA ARG A 161 10.31 40.58 -2.17
C ARG A 161 10.64 39.09 -2.29
N ARG A 162 10.13 38.24 -1.41
CA ARG A 162 10.43 36.80 -1.36
C ARG A 162 9.24 35.96 -1.81
N ASN A 163 9.51 34.90 -2.56
CA ASN A 163 8.53 33.89 -2.93
C ASN A 163 8.76 32.65 -2.07
N TYR A 164 7.65 32.09 -1.60
CA TYR A 164 7.57 30.84 -0.88
C TYR A 164 6.61 29.92 -1.62
N TRP A 165 6.91 28.63 -1.62
CA TRP A 165 6.16 27.63 -2.35
C TRP A 165 5.65 26.56 -1.42
N ASP A 166 4.47 26.08 -1.74
CA ASP A 166 3.78 25.03 -1.03
C ASP A 166 3.13 24.09 -2.05
N VAL A 167 2.99 22.82 -1.71
CA VAL A 167 2.27 21.86 -2.55
C VAL A 167 0.76 22.08 -2.38
N THR A 168 0.01 21.90 -3.45
CA THR A 168 -1.46 21.89 -3.38
C THR A 168 -1.95 20.46 -3.10
N PRO A 169 -3.19 20.26 -2.62
CA PRO A 169 -3.79 18.93 -2.54
C PRO A 169 -3.71 18.16 -3.88
N ARG A 170 -3.86 18.85 -5.01
CA ARG A 170 -3.67 18.28 -6.35
C ARG A 170 -2.24 17.84 -6.61
N GLY A 171 -1.25 18.64 -6.22
CA GLY A 171 0.16 18.28 -6.34
C GLY A 171 0.54 17.09 -5.45
N GLN A 172 -0.05 17.02 -4.27
CA GLN A 172 0.12 15.90 -3.35
C GLN A 172 -0.44 14.62 -3.97
N HIS A 173 -1.69 14.66 -4.44
CA HIS A 173 -2.32 13.53 -5.14
C HIS A 173 -1.54 13.11 -6.39
N TYR A 174 -1.02 14.06 -7.15
CA TYR A 174 -0.17 13.79 -8.31
C TYR A 174 1.12 13.05 -7.92
N LEU A 175 1.81 13.44 -6.85
CA LEU A 175 3.02 12.76 -6.38
C LEU A 175 2.75 11.31 -5.97
N GLU A 176 1.60 11.07 -5.35
CA GLU A 176 1.18 9.75 -4.86
C GLU A 176 0.80 8.79 -5.99
N THR A 177 0.21 9.30 -7.06
CA THR A 177 -0.31 8.48 -8.18
C THR A 177 0.64 8.38 -9.38
N SER A 178 1.57 9.33 -9.55
CA SER A 178 2.46 9.38 -10.73
C SER A 178 3.66 8.44 -10.66
N GLY A 179 3.89 7.76 -9.54
CA GLY A 179 5.08 6.94 -9.31
C GLY A 179 6.38 7.76 -9.22
N LEU A 180 6.32 9.10 -9.17
CA LEU A 180 7.50 9.97 -9.06
C LEU A 180 8.29 9.76 -7.77
N LEU A 181 7.59 9.46 -6.67
CA LEU A 181 8.22 9.05 -5.41
C LEU A 181 9.06 7.79 -5.65
N THR A 182 8.47 6.76 -6.24
CA THR A 182 9.11 5.46 -6.55
C THR A 182 10.24 5.56 -7.59
N ALA A 183 10.08 6.40 -8.62
CA ALA A 183 11.05 6.49 -9.71
C ALA A 183 12.37 7.16 -9.29
N ILE A 184 12.34 8.07 -8.33
CA ILE A 184 13.54 8.74 -7.81
C ILE A 184 14.31 7.83 -6.86
N TYR A 185 13.63 6.94 -6.13
CA TYR A 185 14.28 5.88 -5.37
C TYR A 185 15.22 5.02 -6.23
N ARG A 186 14.83 4.75 -7.47
CA ARG A 186 15.62 3.90 -8.38
C ARG A 186 16.91 4.55 -8.90
N LYS A 187 17.11 5.86 -8.76
CA LYS A 187 18.11 6.54 -9.60
C LYS A 187 18.89 7.71 -8.97
N GLY A 188 18.59 8.13 -7.74
CA GLY A 188 19.26 9.31 -7.18
C GLY A 188 19.36 9.40 -5.67
N SER A 189 20.32 8.71 -5.06
CA SER A 189 21.08 9.23 -3.92
C SER A 189 22.35 8.40 -3.69
N SER A 190 23.41 9.02 -3.18
CA SER A 190 24.59 8.33 -2.64
C SER A 190 24.19 7.07 -1.87
N LEU A 191 24.64 5.89 -2.32
CA LEU A 191 24.34 4.54 -1.83
C LEU A 191 23.62 4.52 -0.46
N LYS A 192 22.29 4.32 -0.49
CA LYS A 192 21.50 3.98 0.70
C LYS A 192 21.32 2.47 0.71
N PHE A 193 21.97 1.79 1.65
CA PHE A 193 21.71 0.38 1.91
C PHE A 193 20.52 0.25 2.86
N ALA A 194 19.79 -0.85 2.76
CA ALA A 194 18.83 -1.25 3.78
C ALA A 194 19.14 -2.65 4.28
N MET A 195 18.89 -2.89 5.56
CA MET A 195 19.00 -4.21 6.17
C MET A 195 17.58 -4.74 6.39
N GLY A 196 17.38 -6.02 6.15
CA GLY A 196 16.12 -6.70 6.42
C GLY A 196 16.35 -7.95 7.25
N VAL A 197 15.47 -8.17 8.22
CA VAL A 197 15.51 -9.32 9.12
C VAL A 197 14.15 -10.01 9.06
N ASP A 198 14.13 -11.24 8.55
CA ASP A 198 13.01 -12.17 8.66
C ASP A 198 13.15 -12.96 9.97
N VAL A 199 12.12 -12.84 10.82
CA VAL A 199 12.04 -13.52 12.12
C VAL A 199 11.24 -14.80 11.96
N ARG A 200 11.89 -15.95 12.19
CA ARG A 200 11.29 -17.29 12.16
C ARG A 200 11.18 -17.87 13.56
N PRO A 201 10.36 -18.92 13.79
CA PRO A 201 10.22 -19.49 15.13
C PRO A 201 11.53 -19.96 15.78
N ASN A 202 12.50 -20.42 14.96
CA ASN A 202 13.74 -21.05 15.45
C ASN A 202 15.03 -20.45 14.86
N TYR A 203 14.94 -19.44 14.00
CA TYR A 203 16.11 -18.79 13.38
C TYR A 203 15.78 -17.39 12.86
N PHE A 204 16.81 -16.62 12.53
CA PHE A 204 16.71 -15.39 11.76
C PHE A 204 17.34 -15.59 10.38
N THR A 205 16.79 -14.88 9.40
CA THR A 205 17.45 -14.65 8.10
C THR A 205 17.59 -13.15 7.89
N GLY A 206 18.79 -12.72 7.52
CA GLY A 206 19.14 -11.32 7.39
C GLY A 206 19.77 -11.05 6.03
N VAL A 207 19.40 -9.95 5.40
CA VAL A 207 20.01 -9.48 4.15
C VAL A 207 20.35 -8.01 4.22
N VAL A 208 21.37 -7.61 3.45
CA VAL A 208 21.63 -6.21 3.13
C VAL A 208 21.34 -6.02 1.65
N ILE A 209 20.56 -4.98 1.31
CA ILE A 209 20.23 -4.63 -0.07
C ILE A 209 20.79 -3.26 -0.47
N ASP A 210 21.17 -3.12 -1.74
CA ASP A 210 21.47 -1.83 -2.36
C ASP A 210 20.19 -1.07 -2.78
N SER A 211 20.37 0.12 -3.37
CA SER A 211 19.28 0.99 -3.85
C SER A 211 18.41 0.35 -4.95
N GLU A 212 18.94 -0.64 -5.65
CA GLU A 212 18.28 -1.42 -6.68
C GLU A 212 17.61 -2.68 -6.11
N GLY A 213 17.63 -2.82 -4.78
CA GLY A 213 17.06 -3.94 -4.05
C GLY A 213 17.85 -5.22 -4.22
N ARG A 214 19.11 -5.20 -4.68
CA ARG A 214 19.93 -6.41 -4.87
C ARG A 214 20.59 -6.77 -3.54
N ILE A 215 20.59 -8.07 -3.22
CA ILE A 215 21.22 -8.59 -2.01
C ILE A 215 22.75 -8.51 -2.17
N VAL A 216 23.40 -7.75 -1.30
CA VAL A 216 24.87 -7.58 -1.25
C VAL A 216 25.52 -8.37 -0.11
N ALA A 217 24.76 -8.70 0.94
CA ALA A 217 25.19 -9.58 2.02
C ALA A 217 24.01 -10.37 2.60
N ARG A 218 24.30 -11.54 3.18
CA ARG A 218 23.32 -12.42 3.82
C ARG A 218 23.89 -13.06 5.08
N HIS A 219 23.05 -13.27 6.09
CA HIS A 219 23.40 -13.99 7.30
C HIS A 219 22.18 -14.77 7.82
N SER A 220 22.42 -15.87 8.51
CA SER A 220 21.38 -16.59 9.24
C SER A 220 21.96 -17.16 10.53
N SER A 221 21.17 -17.12 11.60
CA SER A 221 21.54 -17.67 12.90
C SER A 221 20.32 -18.30 13.57
N PRO A 222 20.50 -19.32 14.43
CA PRO A 222 19.42 -19.83 15.28
C PRO A 222 18.80 -18.73 16.17
N LEU A 223 17.52 -18.90 16.49
CA LEU A 223 16.76 -18.08 17.44
C LEU A 223 16.44 -18.97 18.64
N GLU A 224 16.96 -18.61 19.80
CA GLU A 224 16.65 -19.26 21.08
C GLU A 224 15.52 -18.44 21.73
N CYS A 225 14.26 -18.65 21.29
CA CYS A 225 13.18 -17.72 21.62
C CYS A 225 12.65 -17.86 23.06
N ALA A 226 12.67 -16.74 23.78
CA ALA A 226 11.79 -16.43 24.91
C ALA A 226 11.14 -15.05 24.65
N LEU A 227 9.92 -14.85 25.17
CA LEU A 227 9.05 -13.67 24.96
C LEU A 227 9.71 -12.31 25.28
N ASP A 228 10.57 -12.28 26.27
CA ASP A 228 11.26 -11.09 26.81
C ASP A 228 12.56 -10.75 26.09
N ALA A 229 13.08 -11.67 25.27
CA ALA A 229 14.41 -11.54 24.67
C ALA A 229 14.41 -11.20 23.17
N ILE A 230 13.25 -11.06 22.52
CA ILE A 230 13.20 -10.88 21.05
C ILE A 230 13.89 -9.58 20.58
N VAL A 231 13.70 -8.46 21.29
CA VAL A 231 14.32 -7.17 20.94
C VAL A 231 15.86 -7.22 21.05
N PRO A 232 16.45 -7.66 22.19
CA PRO A 232 17.90 -7.86 22.28
C PRO A 232 18.46 -8.85 21.25
N GLN A 233 17.71 -9.91 20.92
CA GLN A 233 18.13 -10.91 19.93
C GLN A 233 18.16 -10.33 18.51
N ILE A 234 17.14 -9.57 18.11
CA ILE A 234 17.15 -8.84 16.83
C ILE A 234 18.35 -7.89 16.77
N ALA A 235 18.60 -7.12 17.82
CA ALA A 235 19.72 -6.19 17.85
C ALA A 235 21.08 -6.90 17.73
N THR A 236 21.24 -8.05 18.41
CA THR A 236 22.44 -8.89 18.31
C THR A 236 22.62 -9.44 16.90
N PHE A 237 21.54 -9.93 16.29
CA PHE A 237 21.56 -10.46 14.93
C PHE A 237 21.92 -9.38 13.89
N VAL A 238 21.40 -8.16 14.05
CA VAL A 238 21.75 -7.02 13.19
C VAL A 238 23.25 -6.71 13.25
N GLU A 239 23.86 -6.80 14.44
CA GLU A 239 25.31 -6.62 14.58
C GLU A 239 26.10 -7.75 13.91
N GLN A 240 25.64 -9.00 14.00
CA GLN A 240 26.23 -10.12 13.27
C GLN A 240 26.13 -9.93 11.74
N LEU A 241 24.97 -9.48 11.25
CA LEU A 241 24.75 -9.18 9.83
C LEU A 241 25.65 -8.03 9.34
N ARG A 242 25.94 -7.03 10.18
CA ARG A 242 26.92 -5.97 9.87
C ARG A 242 28.33 -6.51 9.71
N GLN A 243 28.75 -7.43 10.56
CA GLN A 243 30.12 -7.97 10.55
C GLN A 243 30.44 -8.79 9.30
N VAL A 244 29.43 -9.43 8.69
CA VAL A 244 29.61 -10.18 7.42
C VAL A 244 29.56 -9.29 6.17
N ALA A 245 29.36 -7.98 6.36
CA ALA A 245 29.38 -6.95 5.32
C ALA A 245 30.53 -5.92 5.51
N PRO A 246 31.81 -6.36 5.71
CA PRO A 246 32.89 -5.45 6.11
C PRO A 246 33.35 -4.49 5.00
N ASP A 247 33.37 -4.96 3.75
CA ASP A 247 33.81 -4.18 2.57
C ASP A 247 32.82 -3.08 2.19
N LEU A 248 31.61 -3.14 2.72
CA LEU A 248 30.62 -2.09 2.54
C LEU A 248 30.96 -0.83 3.30
N ALA A 249 31.95 -0.89 4.24
CA ALA A 249 32.53 0.21 5.02
C ALA A 249 31.59 1.41 5.04
N ILE A 250 30.36 1.13 5.50
CA ILE A 250 29.28 2.08 5.35
C ILE A 250 29.75 3.25 6.17
N ASP A 251 29.71 4.47 5.63
CA ASP A 251 30.00 5.65 6.42
C ASP A 251 28.92 5.70 7.51
N MET A 252 29.22 5.02 8.61
CA MET A 252 28.32 4.67 9.72
C MET A 252 28.01 5.91 10.57
N ASP A 253 28.48 7.07 10.13
CA ASP A 253 28.14 8.36 10.68
C ASP A 253 26.69 8.71 10.30
N SER A 254 25.76 8.06 11.01
CA SER A 254 24.39 8.46 11.28
C SER A 254 23.51 8.96 10.11
N ARG A 255 22.37 8.27 9.89
CA ARG A 255 21.14 8.68 9.13
C ARG A 255 20.91 8.07 7.73
N ARG A 256 21.63 7.02 7.29
CA ARG A 256 21.48 6.52 5.90
C ARG A 256 21.26 5.02 5.70
N ILE A 257 21.20 4.21 6.76
CA ILE A 257 20.81 2.79 6.67
C ILE A 257 19.48 2.61 7.41
N PHE A 258 18.52 1.97 6.74
CA PHE A 258 17.22 1.63 7.30
C PHE A 258 17.18 0.15 7.67
N LEU A 259 16.49 -0.18 8.76
CA LEU A 259 16.28 -1.55 9.20
C LEU A 259 14.80 -1.92 9.02
N GLY A 260 14.55 -2.97 8.25
CA GLY A 260 13.27 -3.66 8.22
C GLY A 260 13.34 -4.92 9.07
N VAL A 261 12.31 -5.17 9.86
CA VAL A 261 12.10 -6.42 10.57
C VAL A 261 10.72 -6.93 10.19
N GLU A 262 10.62 -8.17 9.74
CA GLU A 262 9.32 -8.80 9.50
C GLU A 262 9.08 -9.98 10.41
N ILE A 263 7.80 -10.24 10.68
CA ILE A 263 7.36 -11.40 11.43
C ILE A 263 5.96 -11.82 10.96
N GLY A 264 5.72 -13.12 10.90
CA GLY A 264 4.38 -13.65 10.70
C GLY A 264 3.48 -13.35 11.90
N GLY A 265 2.32 -12.74 11.65
CA GLY A 265 1.34 -12.40 12.67
C GLY A 265 0.81 -10.97 12.55
N HIS A 266 0.02 -10.58 13.54
CA HIS A 266 -0.66 -9.30 13.59
C HIS A 266 0.28 -8.23 14.15
N VAL A 267 0.69 -7.30 13.29
CA VAL A 267 1.60 -6.19 13.60
C VAL A 267 0.83 -4.86 13.63
N ALA A 268 1.11 -4.05 14.66
CA ALA A 268 0.59 -2.69 14.78
C ALA A 268 1.34 -1.72 13.86
N GLN A 269 0.65 -0.70 13.36
CA GLN A 269 1.27 0.32 12.49
C GLN A 269 2.39 1.11 13.20
N GLU A 270 2.31 1.25 14.53
CA GLU A 270 3.33 1.89 15.35
C GLU A 270 4.59 1.02 15.54
N GLY A 271 4.60 -0.20 14.99
CA GLY A 271 5.78 -1.05 14.97
C GLY A 271 5.94 -1.97 16.19
N GLY A 272 4.83 -2.55 16.65
CA GLY A 272 4.79 -3.56 17.70
C GLY A 272 4.03 -4.83 17.30
N ILE A 273 4.34 -5.95 17.93
CA ILE A 273 3.66 -7.24 17.71
C ILE A 273 2.41 -7.27 18.59
N ILE A 274 1.23 -7.37 17.98
CA ILE A 274 -0.06 -7.49 18.70
C ILE A 274 -0.34 -8.96 19.01
N TYR A 275 -0.13 -9.84 18.04
CA TYR A 275 -0.41 -11.27 18.18
C TYR A 275 0.42 -12.10 17.20
N ALA A 276 1.24 -13.04 17.68
CA ALA A 276 2.07 -13.90 16.85
C ALA A 276 2.19 -15.31 17.48
N PRO A 277 1.12 -16.12 17.39
CA PRO A 277 1.00 -17.37 18.14
C PRO A 277 1.99 -18.45 17.70
N ASN A 278 2.32 -18.51 16.41
CA ASN A 278 3.33 -19.42 15.86
C ASN A 278 4.75 -19.19 16.43
N TYR A 279 4.97 -18.03 17.03
CA TYR A 279 6.23 -17.61 17.64
C TYR A 279 6.17 -17.65 19.17
N GLY A 280 5.02 -18.02 19.74
CA GLY A 280 4.77 -17.92 21.17
C GLY A 280 4.72 -16.47 21.70
N LEU A 281 4.68 -15.47 20.82
CA LEU A 281 4.79 -14.06 21.14
C LEU A 281 3.43 -13.38 21.40
N ALA A 282 3.46 -12.30 22.19
CA ALA A 282 2.32 -11.43 22.50
C ALA A 282 1.08 -12.12 23.13
N LYS A 283 1.29 -13.25 23.83
CA LYS A 283 0.21 -13.95 24.57
C LYS A 283 -0.35 -13.15 25.76
N SER A 284 0.46 -12.28 26.34
CA SER A 284 0.12 -11.49 27.55
C SER A 284 -0.03 -9.99 27.28
N GLY A 285 -0.03 -9.59 26.01
CA GLY A 285 -0.15 -8.19 25.58
C GLY A 285 0.83 -7.85 24.45
N PRO A 286 0.68 -6.67 23.81
CA PRO A 286 1.52 -6.24 22.71
C PRO A 286 3.00 -6.09 23.10
N VAL A 287 3.90 -6.42 22.17
CA VAL A 287 5.35 -6.29 22.35
C VAL A 287 5.89 -5.19 21.44
N PRO A 288 6.38 -4.05 21.98
CA PRO A 288 6.99 -3.01 21.15
C PRO A 288 8.34 -3.48 20.59
N VAL A 289 8.59 -3.24 19.29
CA VAL A 289 9.82 -3.70 18.62
C VAL A 289 10.56 -2.56 17.96
N SER A 290 9.90 -1.77 17.12
CA SER A 290 10.58 -0.81 16.23
C SER A 290 11.40 0.23 16.99
N GLU A 291 10.80 0.93 17.96
CA GLU A 291 11.50 1.95 18.76
C GLU A 291 12.60 1.35 19.66
N PRO A 292 12.38 0.25 20.41
CA PRO A 292 13.44 -0.40 21.18
C PRO A 292 14.62 -0.88 20.33
N VAL A 293 14.35 -1.54 19.18
CA VAL A 293 15.41 -2.00 18.26
C VAL A 293 16.15 -0.81 17.68
N ALA A 294 15.46 0.24 17.26
CA ALA A 294 16.08 1.47 16.76
C ALA A 294 16.97 2.13 17.82
N SER A 295 16.54 2.13 19.08
CA SER A 295 17.28 2.70 20.20
C SER A 295 18.60 1.97 20.46
N ILE A 296 18.63 0.64 20.30
CA ILE A 296 19.83 -0.19 20.51
C ILE A 296 20.76 -0.12 19.30
N THR A 297 20.22 -0.34 18.10
CA THR A 297 20.99 -0.43 16.84
C THR A 297 21.41 0.92 16.26
N LYS A 298 20.77 2.01 16.72
CA LYS A 298 20.87 3.38 16.18
C LYS A 298 20.42 3.49 14.72
N MET A 299 19.56 2.57 14.27
CA MET A 299 19.01 2.53 12.91
C MET A 299 17.51 2.80 12.95
N PRO A 300 16.97 3.71 12.13
CA PRO A 300 15.53 3.82 11.94
C PRO A 300 14.97 2.45 11.53
N THR A 301 13.99 1.96 12.30
CA THR A 301 13.49 0.59 12.20
C THR A 301 12.01 0.59 11.88
N VAL A 302 11.60 -0.24 10.92
CA VAL A 302 10.20 -0.59 10.63
C VAL A 302 9.99 -2.05 10.97
N LEU A 303 8.94 -2.34 11.74
CA LEU A 303 8.38 -3.68 11.87
C LEU A 303 7.19 -3.81 10.89
N GLU A 304 7.11 -4.91 10.16
CA GLU A 304 5.98 -5.20 9.28
C GLU A 304 5.57 -6.68 9.30
N ASN A 305 4.34 -6.97 8.92
CA ASN A 305 3.89 -8.31 8.60
C ASN A 305 4.56 -8.81 7.29
N ASP A 306 4.89 -10.10 7.23
CA ASP A 306 5.52 -10.76 6.07
C ASP A 306 4.79 -10.54 4.72
N ALA A 307 3.47 -10.74 4.68
CA ALA A 307 2.68 -10.55 3.47
C ALA A 307 2.62 -9.07 3.02
N ASN A 308 2.54 -8.13 3.98
CA ASN A 308 2.62 -6.70 3.73
C ASN A 308 4.02 -6.27 3.22
N ALA A 309 5.08 -6.84 3.80
CA ALA A 309 6.45 -6.58 3.34
C ALA A 309 6.63 -7.02 1.89
N LEU A 310 6.11 -8.20 1.52
CA LEU A 310 6.06 -8.67 0.13
C LEU A 310 5.26 -7.72 -0.77
N ALA A 311 4.13 -7.18 -0.30
CA ALA A 311 3.39 -6.18 -1.06
C ALA A 311 4.23 -4.94 -1.37
N GLU A 312 4.97 -4.42 -0.38
CA GLU A 312 5.87 -3.29 -0.61
C GLU A 312 6.99 -3.61 -1.59
N PHE A 313 7.55 -4.81 -1.50
CA PHE A 313 8.54 -5.27 -2.46
C PHE A 313 7.98 -5.31 -3.89
N GLU A 314 6.76 -5.83 -4.06
CA GLU A 314 6.09 -5.89 -5.37
C GLU A 314 5.84 -4.50 -5.97
N MET A 315 5.54 -3.50 -5.15
CA MET A 315 5.36 -2.10 -5.58
C MET A 315 6.65 -1.48 -6.14
N ILE A 316 7.83 -1.86 -5.61
CA ILE A 316 9.08 -1.15 -5.91
C ILE A 316 9.95 -1.92 -6.91
N PHE A 317 10.05 -3.24 -6.74
CA PHE A 317 11.01 -4.09 -7.46
C PHE A 317 10.36 -5.30 -8.15
N GLY A 318 9.10 -5.60 -7.85
CA GLY A 318 8.42 -6.79 -8.36
C GLY A 318 7.60 -6.58 -9.63
N SER A 319 6.54 -7.38 -9.75
CA SER A 319 5.65 -7.49 -10.90
C SER A 319 4.48 -6.50 -10.86
N CYS A 320 4.36 -5.72 -9.77
CA CYS A 320 3.28 -4.76 -9.55
C CYS A 320 3.77 -3.31 -9.54
N VAL A 321 4.95 -3.04 -10.11
CA VAL A 321 5.53 -1.68 -10.21
C VAL A 321 4.70 -0.70 -11.05
N ASP A 322 3.81 -1.25 -11.88
CA ASP A 322 2.88 -0.61 -12.79
C ASP A 322 1.41 -0.73 -12.32
N SER A 323 1.17 -1.31 -11.13
CA SER A 323 -0.16 -1.52 -10.58
C SER A 323 -0.37 -0.74 -9.30
N SER A 324 -1.52 -0.09 -9.21
CA SER A 324 -1.93 0.73 -8.06
C SER A 324 -2.80 -0.06 -7.08
N SER A 325 -3.49 -1.10 -7.55
CA SER A 325 -4.32 -1.97 -6.72
C SER A 325 -4.04 -3.44 -7.01
N PHE A 326 -3.50 -4.16 -6.02
CA PHE A 326 -3.14 -5.57 -6.15
C PHE A 326 -3.11 -6.28 -4.78
N ALA A 327 -3.01 -7.61 -4.80
CA ALA A 327 -2.84 -8.42 -3.60
C ALA A 327 -1.59 -9.31 -3.68
N THR A 328 -0.85 -9.44 -2.57
CA THR A 328 0.15 -10.49 -2.36
C THR A 328 -0.45 -11.53 -1.43
N VAL A 329 -0.47 -12.79 -1.83
CA VAL A 329 -0.88 -13.91 -0.96
C VAL A 329 0.35 -14.70 -0.62
N LEU A 330 0.61 -14.94 0.66
CA LEU A 330 1.76 -15.70 1.14
C LEU A 330 1.27 -17.01 1.76
N ILE A 331 1.80 -18.13 1.27
CA ILE A 331 1.67 -19.46 1.88
C ILE A 331 3.02 -19.84 2.47
N ASP A 332 3.09 -19.90 3.78
CA ASP A 332 4.30 -20.25 4.53
C ASP A 332 3.91 -20.94 5.86
N GLU A 333 4.31 -20.45 7.04
CA GLU A 333 3.84 -21.01 8.32
C GLU A 333 2.32 -20.91 8.48
N GLY A 334 1.73 -19.90 7.82
CA GLY A 334 0.31 -19.66 7.70
C GLY A 334 -0.07 -19.15 6.32
N ILE A 335 -1.28 -18.62 6.17
CA ILE A 335 -1.73 -17.95 4.94
C ILE A 335 -2.06 -16.48 5.23
N GLY A 336 -1.18 -15.59 4.78
CA GLY A 336 -1.34 -14.14 4.92
C GLY A 336 -1.61 -13.45 3.59
N CYS A 337 -2.07 -12.19 3.65
CA CYS A 337 -2.21 -11.37 2.46
C CYS A 337 -1.85 -9.91 2.70
N GLY A 338 -1.01 -9.36 1.82
CA GLY A 338 -0.78 -7.92 1.73
C GLY A 338 -1.70 -7.31 0.69
N LEU A 339 -2.48 -6.32 1.09
CA LEU A 339 -3.45 -5.66 0.23
C LEU A 339 -2.95 -4.27 -0.15
N VAL A 340 -2.90 -3.96 -1.44
CA VAL A 340 -2.53 -2.63 -1.94
C VAL A 340 -3.73 -2.02 -2.66
N VAL A 341 -4.10 -0.79 -2.27
CA VAL A 341 -5.15 0.00 -2.91
C VAL A 341 -4.63 1.43 -3.07
N ASP A 342 -4.79 2.00 -4.27
CA ASP A 342 -4.30 3.34 -4.62
C ASP A 342 -2.81 3.56 -4.27
N GLY A 343 -1.99 2.53 -4.49
CA GLY A 343 -0.55 2.55 -4.23
C GLY A 343 -0.19 2.55 -2.74
N ARG A 344 -1.10 2.12 -1.86
CA ARG A 344 -0.87 2.05 -0.41
C ARG A 344 -1.22 0.68 0.13
N VAL A 345 -0.32 0.14 0.95
CA VAL A 345 -0.63 -1.07 1.75
C VAL A 345 -1.76 -0.73 2.71
N MET A 346 -2.79 -1.57 2.72
CA MET A 346 -3.91 -1.48 3.65
C MET A 346 -3.59 -2.26 4.92
N HIS A 347 -3.31 -1.54 6.01
CA HIS A 347 -3.16 -2.14 7.35
C HIS A 347 -4.49 -2.37 8.06
N GLY A 348 -5.54 -1.65 7.64
CA GLY A 348 -6.83 -1.62 8.35
C GLY A 348 -6.74 -0.88 9.69
N ALA A 349 -7.87 -0.74 10.38
CA ALA A 349 -7.98 0.11 11.57
C ALA A 349 -7.09 -0.29 12.75
N ARG A 350 -6.57 -1.52 12.76
CA ARG A 350 -5.74 -2.07 13.85
C ARG A 350 -4.54 -2.88 13.35
N GLY A 351 -4.19 -2.82 12.07
CA GLY A 351 -3.11 -3.66 11.50
C GLY A 351 -3.51 -5.09 11.10
N GLY A 352 -4.81 -5.41 11.10
CA GLY A 352 -5.33 -6.76 10.84
C GLY A 352 -6.05 -6.92 9.48
N ALA A 353 -5.86 -5.99 8.55
CA ALA A 353 -6.32 -6.20 7.17
C ALA A 353 -5.47 -7.29 6.50
N GLY A 354 -6.07 -8.08 5.62
CA GLY A 354 -5.34 -9.11 4.88
C GLY A 354 -5.22 -10.47 5.58
N GLU A 355 -5.95 -10.70 6.69
CA GLU A 355 -6.05 -12.00 7.39
C GLU A 355 -6.90 -13.04 6.62
N VAL A 356 -6.57 -13.25 5.34
CA VAL A 356 -7.33 -14.10 4.41
C VAL A 356 -7.21 -15.58 4.74
N GLY A 357 -6.15 -16.00 5.43
CA GLY A 357 -6.01 -17.35 5.97
C GLY A 357 -7.17 -17.74 6.90
N HIS A 358 -7.86 -16.76 7.47
CA HIS A 358 -9.00 -16.99 8.35
C HIS A 358 -10.36 -16.86 7.66
N PHE A 359 -10.42 -16.64 6.34
CA PHE A 359 -11.66 -16.77 5.58
C PHE A 359 -12.22 -18.18 5.71
N VAL A 360 -13.50 -18.29 6.05
CA VAL A 360 -14.19 -19.58 6.12
C VAL A 360 -14.51 -20.04 4.70
N VAL A 361 -13.73 -20.98 4.18
CA VAL A 361 -13.89 -21.56 2.84
C VAL A 361 -14.58 -22.93 2.87
N GLU A 362 -14.56 -23.60 4.02
CA GLU A 362 -15.27 -24.85 4.27
C GLU A 362 -15.99 -24.78 5.63
N PRO A 363 -17.21 -24.23 5.74
CA PRO A 363 -17.86 -23.96 7.04
C PRO A 363 -17.89 -25.13 8.04
N GLU A 364 -18.07 -26.36 7.55
CA GLU A 364 -18.06 -27.59 8.35
C GLU A 364 -16.69 -28.29 8.39
N GLY A 365 -15.64 -27.57 8.01
CA GLY A 365 -14.28 -28.06 7.83
C GLY A 365 -13.50 -28.23 9.13
N ARG A 366 -12.18 -28.28 8.98
CA ARG A 366 -11.24 -28.53 10.07
C ARG A 366 -11.15 -27.35 11.04
N ASP A 367 -10.87 -27.66 12.30
CA ASP A 367 -10.60 -26.64 13.31
C ASP A 367 -9.34 -25.83 12.94
N CYS A 368 -9.41 -24.53 13.17
CA CYS A 368 -8.30 -23.61 12.98
C CYS A 368 -7.74 -23.18 14.34
N THR A 369 -6.44 -22.93 14.40
CA THR A 369 -5.75 -22.44 15.61
C THR A 369 -6.28 -21.09 16.10
N CYS A 370 -6.94 -20.31 15.24
CA CYS A 370 -7.61 -19.07 15.63
C CYS A 370 -8.92 -19.28 16.43
N GLY A 371 -9.40 -20.52 16.52
CA GLY A 371 -10.63 -20.90 17.23
C GLY A 371 -11.88 -21.05 16.35
N ASN A 372 -11.79 -20.71 15.06
CA ASN A 372 -12.85 -20.96 14.08
C ASN A 372 -12.73 -22.35 13.45
N ARG A 373 -13.66 -22.68 12.55
CA ARG A 373 -13.64 -23.89 11.71
C ARG A 373 -13.67 -23.52 10.24
N GLY A 374 -12.99 -24.30 9.41
CA GLY A 374 -13.07 -24.14 7.96
C GLY A 374 -12.28 -22.99 7.37
N CYS A 375 -11.34 -22.43 8.13
CA CYS A 375 -10.47 -21.37 7.67
C CYS A 375 -9.62 -21.83 6.47
N LEU A 376 -9.30 -20.91 5.56
CA LEU A 376 -8.44 -21.19 4.41
C LEU A 376 -7.11 -21.83 4.84
N GLU A 377 -6.49 -21.33 5.90
CA GLU A 377 -5.25 -21.88 6.44
C GLU A 377 -5.39 -23.32 6.94
N SER A 378 -6.53 -23.70 7.54
CA SER A 378 -6.75 -25.06 8.04
C SER A 378 -7.01 -26.09 6.92
N VAL A 379 -7.07 -25.65 5.67
CA VAL A 379 -7.26 -26.50 4.48
C VAL A 379 -6.09 -26.41 3.51
N ALA A 380 -5.58 -25.21 3.26
CA ALA A 380 -4.56 -24.93 2.24
C ALA A 380 -3.18 -24.58 2.83
N GLY A 381 -3.03 -24.49 4.15
CA GLY A 381 -1.73 -24.29 4.79
C GLY A 381 -0.83 -25.51 4.61
N ILE A 382 0.49 -25.30 4.64
CA ILE A 382 1.49 -26.36 4.39
C ILE A 382 1.28 -27.57 5.32
N LYS A 383 1.04 -27.32 6.62
CA LYS A 383 0.76 -28.36 7.62
C LYS A 383 -0.56 -29.08 7.36
N ALA A 384 -1.60 -28.35 6.95
CA ALA A 384 -2.90 -28.92 6.62
C ALA A 384 -2.82 -29.86 5.41
N ILE A 385 -2.05 -29.51 4.38
CA ILE A 385 -1.82 -30.38 3.21
C ILE A 385 -1.19 -31.71 3.63
N ALA A 386 -0.14 -31.67 4.45
CA ALA A 386 0.52 -32.87 4.96
C ALA A 386 -0.39 -33.73 5.83
N GLU A 387 -1.19 -33.12 6.71
CA GLU A 387 -2.19 -33.83 7.52
C GLU A 387 -3.29 -34.48 6.68
N ILE A 388 -3.82 -33.78 5.67
CA ILE A 388 -4.86 -34.32 4.78
C ILE A 388 -4.32 -35.53 4.01
N ALA A 389 -3.09 -35.44 3.50
CA ALA A 389 -2.46 -36.57 2.81
C ALA A 389 -2.23 -37.76 3.74
N ARG A 390 -1.74 -37.51 4.96
CA ARG A 390 -1.50 -38.53 6.00
C ARG A 390 -2.75 -39.26 6.43
N GLU A 391 -3.87 -38.56 6.62
CA GLU A 391 -5.15 -39.18 6.99
C GLU A 391 -5.70 -40.13 5.93
N ASN A 392 -5.25 -39.97 4.68
CA ASN A 392 -5.71 -40.76 3.55
C ASN A 392 -4.62 -41.73 3.03
N SER A 393 -3.47 -41.83 3.70
CA SER A 393 -2.32 -42.63 3.28
C SER A 393 -1.88 -43.59 4.40
N ASP A 394 -1.38 -44.76 4.02
CA ASP A 394 -0.73 -45.70 4.97
C ASP A 394 0.76 -45.36 5.22
N GLN A 395 1.29 -44.34 4.54
CA GLN A 395 2.69 -43.90 4.68
C GLN A 395 2.82 -42.75 5.68
N ASP A 396 4.01 -42.64 6.28
CA ASP A 396 4.34 -41.52 7.16
C ASP A 396 4.62 -40.25 6.33
N VAL A 397 3.77 -39.23 6.50
CA VAL A 397 3.84 -37.97 5.77
C VAL A 397 4.04 -36.84 6.78
N SER A 398 5.26 -36.32 6.83
CA SER A 398 5.70 -35.31 7.79
C SER A 398 5.53 -33.88 7.29
N ASP A 399 5.69 -33.65 5.99
CA ASP A 399 5.80 -32.33 5.38
C ASP A 399 5.41 -32.36 3.90
N LEU A 400 5.47 -31.20 3.25
CA LEU A 400 5.06 -31.01 1.87
C LEU A 400 5.90 -31.83 0.86
N ALA A 401 7.19 -32.00 1.13
CA ALA A 401 8.07 -32.80 0.27
C ALA A 401 7.70 -34.28 0.36
N ALA A 402 7.38 -34.78 1.55
CA ALA A 402 6.85 -36.14 1.72
C ALA A 402 5.51 -36.32 1.00
N VAL A 403 4.61 -35.32 1.01
CA VAL A 403 3.35 -35.36 0.23
C VAL A 403 3.65 -35.42 -1.27
N GLU A 404 4.59 -34.62 -1.77
CA GLU A 404 4.95 -34.65 -3.19
C GLU A 404 5.55 -36.00 -3.60
N MET A 405 6.41 -36.60 -2.77
CA MET A 405 6.97 -37.94 -3.03
C MET A 405 5.89 -39.02 -3.16
N LEU A 406 4.75 -38.88 -2.47
CA LEU A 406 3.63 -39.82 -2.61
C LEU A 406 3.02 -39.83 -4.02
N LEU A 407 3.18 -38.77 -4.80
CA LEU A 407 2.70 -38.71 -6.20
C LEU A 407 3.40 -39.75 -7.10
N GLU A 408 4.58 -40.22 -6.70
CA GLU A 408 5.33 -41.27 -7.41
C GLU A 408 5.08 -42.67 -6.83
N SER A 409 4.27 -42.78 -5.78
CA SER A 409 3.98 -44.06 -5.12
C SER A 409 2.96 -44.89 -5.89
N ALA A 410 2.74 -46.14 -5.45
CA ALA A 410 1.75 -47.03 -6.05
C ALA A 410 0.30 -46.52 -5.87
N ASP A 411 0.04 -45.68 -4.86
CA ASP A 411 -1.26 -45.03 -4.64
C ASP A 411 -1.06 -43.51 -4.43
N PRO A 412 -1.05 -42.71 -5.50
CA PRO A 412 -0.83 -41.26 -5.42
C PRO A 412 -2.08 -40.48 -4.98
N LYS A 413 -3.25 -41.12 -4.92
CA LYS A 413 -4.53 -40.45 -4.63
C LYS A 413 -4.55 -39.60 -3.35
N PRO A 414 -3.90 -40.01 -2.24
CA PRO A 414 -3.90 -39.20 -1.03
C PRO A 414 -3.22 -37.83 -1.24
N ALA A 415 -2.11 -37.81 -1.98
CA ALA A 415 -1.40 -36.59 -2.32
C ALA A 415 -2.15 -35.74 -3.35
N GLU A 416 -2.67 -36.37 -4.42
CA GLU A 416 -3.51 -35.67 -5.42
C GLU A 416 -4.70 -34.98 -4.77
N THR A 417 -5.39 -35.69 -3.86
CA THR A 417 -6.55 -35.16 -3.11
C THR A 417 -6.15 -33.99 -2.21
N ALA A 418 -5.02 -34.11 -1.50
CA ALA A 418 -4.54 -33.05 -0.61
C ALA A 418 -4.22 -31.77 -1.39
N PHE A 419 -3.42 -31.85 -2.45
CA PHE A 419 -3.07 -30.69 -3.29
C PHE A 419 -4.29 -30.11 -4.00
N GLN A 420 -5.18 -30.94 -4.54
CA GLN A 420 -6.38 -30.47 -5.23
C GLN A 420 -7.35 -29.77 -4.26
N ARG A 421 -7.53 -30.30 -3.05
CA ARG A 421 -8.39 -29.67 -2.04
C ARG A 421 -7.82 -28.33 -1.58
N ALA A 422 -6.52 -28.27 -1.32
CA ALA A 422 -5.83 -27.04 -0.95
C ALA A 422 -5.92 -25.98 -2.06
N GLY A 423 -5.66 -26.37 -3.31
CA GLY A 423 -5.78 -25.46 -4.45
C GLY A 423 -7.21 -24.96 -4.66
N ASN A 424 -8.21 -25.84 -4.51
CA ASN A 424 -9.61 -25.43 -4.57
C ASN A 424 -10.00 -24.46 -3.45
N ALA A 425 -9.51 -24.67 -2.23
CA ALA A 425 -9.74 -23.79 -1.09
C ALA A 425 -9.09 -22.41 -1.31
N LEU A 426 -7.83 -22.36 -1.74
CA LEU A 426 -7.16 -21.12 -2.08
C LEU A 426 -7.84 -20.39 -3.23
N GLY A 427 -8.29 -21.11 -4.27
CA GLY A 427 -9.04 -20.50 -5.37
C GLY A 427 -10.35 -19.83 -4.90
N ARG A 428 -11.04 -20.39 -3.90
CA ARG A 428 -12.19 -19.72 -3.26
C ARG A 428 -11.78 -18.47 -2.49
N GLY A 429 -10.67 -18.52 -1.75
CA GLY A 429 -10.11 -17.35 -1.07
C GLY A 429 -9.72 -16.23 -2.03
N ILE A 430 -9.03 -16.56 -3.12
CA ILE A 430 -8.69 -15.63 -4.20
C ILE A 430 -9.97 -15.07 -4.83
N SER A 431 -10.97 -15.89 -5.11
CA SER A 431 -12.25 -15.42 -5.64
C SER A 431 -12.94 -14.42 -4.73
N ALA A 432 -12.94 -14.65 -3.41
CA ALA A 432 -13.48 -13.69 -2.45
C ALA A 432 -12.74 -12.34 -2.52
N MET A 433 -11.41 -12.35 -2.61
CA MET A 433 -10.62 -11.13 -2.78
C MET A 433 -10.92 -10.42 -4.10
N LEU A 434 -11.01 -11.16 -5.21
CA LEU A 434 -11.33 -10.61 -6.53
C LEU A 434 -12.70 -9.93 -6.53
N ASN A 435 -13.72 -10.60 -5.99
CA ASN A 435 -15.07 -10.04 -5.92
C ASN A 435 -15.16 -8.83 -4.97
N PHE A 436 -14.32 -8.78 -3.94
CA PHE A 436 -14.38 -7.72 -2.93
C PHE A 436 -13.55 -6.49 -3.29
N MET A 437 -12.38 -6.68 -3.92
CA MET A 437 -11.39 -5.63 -4.15
C MET A 437 -11.11 -5.32 -5.61
N ASP A 438 -11.45 -6.23 -6.52
CA ASP A 438 -11.12 -6.11 -7.96
C ASP A 438 -9.64 -5.72 -8.22
N PRO A 439 -8.66 -6.46 -7.66
CA PRO A 439 -7.26 -6.12 -7.84
C PRO A 439 -6.79 -6.40 -9.27
N GLU A 440 -5.89 -5.55 -9.79
CA GLU A 440 -5.27 -5.72 -11.11
C GLU A 440 -4.47 -7.03 -11.19
N LYS A 441 -3.80 -7.38 -10.09
CA LYS A 441 -2.90 -8.54 -9.99
C LYS A 441 -3.04 -9.23 -8.64
N VAL A 442 -2.84 -10.55 -8.63
CA VAL A 442 -2.66 -11.35 -7.43
C VAL A 442 -1.31 -12.06 -7.55
N VAL A 443 -0.36 -11.71 -6.68
CA VAL A 443 0.95 -12.37 -6.62
C VAL A 443 0.91 -13.43 -5.53
N LEU A 444 1.08 -14.70 -5.90
CA LEU A 444 1.04 -15.81 -4.97
C LEU A 444 2.46 -16.26 -4.63
N TYR A 445 2.88 -15.98 -3.40
CA TYR A 445 4.13 -16.45 -2.82
C TYR A 445 3.91 -17.78 -2.08
N GLY A 446 4.78 -18.76 -2.32
CA GLY A 446 4.73 -20.04 -1.61
C GLY A 446 5.97 -20.92 -1.82
N PRO A 447 6.04 -22.08 -1.16
CA PRO A 447 7.10 -23.06 -1.39
C PRO A 447 7.06 -23.57 -2.85
N SER A 448 8.22 -23.99 -3.38
CA SER A 448 8.38 -24.38 -4.79
C SER A 448 7.40 -25.50 -5.18
N GLU A 449 7.17 -26.41 -4.26
CA GLU A 449 6.24 -27.55 -4.36
C GLU A 449 4.79 -27.11 -4.62
N LEU A 450 4.41 -25.86 -4.34
CA LEU A 450 3.07 -25.31 -4.64
C LEU A 450 3.05 -24.38 -5.85
N VAL A 451 4.15 -23.69 -6.16
CA VAL A 451 4.13 -22.56 -7.11
C VAL A 451 5.02 -22.75 -8.35
N ASP A 452 5.99 -23.67 -8.31
CA ASP A 452 6.90 -23.94 -9.44
C ASP A 452 6.38 -25.10 -10.31
N GLU A 453 5.38 -24.79 -11.14
CA GLU A 453 4.71 -25.73 -12.06
C GLU A 453 5.68 -26.43 -13.04
N GLY A 454 6.85 -25.84 -13.29
CA GLY A 454 7.87 -26.37 -14.20
C GLY A 454 8.64 -27.55 -13.61
N ASN A 455 8.95 -27.48 -12.32
CA ASN A 455 9.80 -28.48 -11.65
C ASN A 455 9.01 -29.43 -10.73
N HIS A 456 7.83 -29.04 -10.26
CA HIS A 456 7.07 -29.78 -9.26
C HIS A 456 5.72 -30.29 -9.80
N PRO A 457 5.46 -31.62 -9.87
CA PRO A 457 4.14 -32.15 -10.19
C PRO A 457 3.06 -31.71 -9.19
N ALA A 458 3.41 -31.55 -7.92
CA ALA A 458 2.50 -31.04 -6.89
C ALA A 458 1.99 -29.63 -7.25
N ALA A 459 2.89 -28.74 -7.67
CA ALA A 459 2.56 -27.37 -8.05
C ALA A 459 1.59 -27.32 -9.23
N ARG A 460 1.72 -28.22 -10.22
CA ARG A 460 0.77 -28.32 -11.35
C ARG A 460 -0.64 -28.67 -10.89
N ILE A 461 -0.77 -29.68 -10.02
CA ILE A 461 -2.07 -30.10 -9.48
C ILE A 461 -2.69 -28.95 -8.67
N PHE A 462 -1.90 -28.37 -7.78
CA PHE A 462 -2.32 -27.27 -6.91
C PHE A 462 -2.75 -26.04 -7.72
N MET A 463 -1.87 -25.49 -8.56
CA MET A 463 -2.13 -24.26 -9.33
C MET A 463 -3.26 -24.42 -10.34
N MET A 464 -3.42 -25.60 -10.95
CA MET A 464 -4.57 -25.89 -11.80
C MET A 464 -5.88 -25.76 -11.00
N ALA A 465 -5.95 -26.38 -9.81
CA ALA A 465 -7.12 -26.27 -8.94
C ALA A 465 -7.36 -24.82 -8.45
N VAL A 466 -6.30 -24.07 -8.15
CA VAL A 466 -6.40 -22.63 -7.79
C VAL A 466 -7.05 -21.84 -8.93
N ARG A 467 -6.57 -21.99 -10.17
CA ARG A 467 -7.09 -21.27 -11.34
C ARG A 467 -8.53 -21.67 -11.64
N GLU A 468 -8.85 -22.96 -11.65
CA GLU A 468 -10.21 -23.43 -11.92
C GLU A 468 -11.22 -22.96 -10.86
N SER A 469 -10.86 -23.08 -9.58
CA SER A 469 -11.73 -22.68 -8.47
C SER A 469 -11.92 -21.15 -8.44
N SER A 470 -10.84 -20.38 -8.57
CA SER A 470 -10.95 -18.91 -8.63
C SER A 470 -11.82 -18.42 -9.78
N GLN A 471 -11.68 -18.99 -10.98
CA GLN A 471 -12.53 -18.65 -12.13
C GLN A 471 -14.00 -19.04 -11.90
N ARG A 472 -14.26 -20.19 -11.27
CA ARG A 472 -15.62 -20.70 -11.04
C ARG A 472 -16.43 -19.82 -10.09
N TYR A 473 -15.81 -19.31 -9.03
CA TYR A 473 -16.50 -18.57 -7.98
C TYR A 473 -16.48 -17.04 -8.16
N THR A 474 -15.66 -16.53 -9.07
CA THR A 474 -15.54 -15.09 -9.33
C THR A 474 -16.65 -14.60 -10.23
N PHE A 475 -17.17 -13.41 -9.95
CA PHE A 475 -18.17 -12.75 -10.77
C PHE A 475 -17.67 -12.62 -12.21
N SER A 476 -18.52 -12.97 -13.17
CA SER A 476 -18.09 -13.25 -14.54
C SER A 476 -17.49 -12.07 -15.30
N SER A 477 -17.77 -10.82 -14.88
CA SER A 477 -17.16 -9.63 -15.48
C SER A 477 -15.73 -9.38 -15.00
N ILE A 478 -15.36 -9.90 -13.81
CA ILE A 478 -14.04 -9.73 -13.18
C ILE A 478 -13.11 -10.90 -13.56
N SER A 479 -13.66 -12.11 -13.70
CA SER A 479 -12.89 -13.36 -13.85
C SER A 479 -12.01 -13.47 -15.09
N ARG A 480 -12.12 -12.55 -16.05
CA ARG A 480 -11.37 -12.58 -17.32
C ARG A 480 -10.13 -11.67 -17.33
N GLU A 481 -9.94 -10.83 -16.32
CA GLU A 481 -9.00 -9.70 -16.41
C GLU A 481 -7.85 -9.72 -15.39
N HIS A 482 -7.90 -10.58 -14.36
CA HIS A 482 -6.86 -10.61 -13.32
C HIS A 482 -5.63 -11.47 -13.68
N ALA A 483 -4.42 -10.98 -13.38
CA ALA A 483 -3.20 -11.79 -13.49
C ALA A 483 -2.87 -12.50 -12.16
N LEU A 484 -2.86 -13.83 -12.17
CA LEU A 484 -2.35 -14.64 -11.04
C LEU A 484 -0.88 -15.03 -11.30
N ILE A 485 0.04 -14.49 -10.50
CA ILE A 485 1.48 -14.57 -10.69
C ILE A 485 2.11 -15.41 -9.56
N PRO A 486 2.42 -16.71 -9.78
CA PRO A 486 3.10 -17.53 -8.79
C PRO A 486 4.57 -17.14 -8.66
N LYS A 487 5.08 -17.10 -7.42
CA LYS A 487 6.47 -16.82 -7.07
C LYS A 487 6.93 -17.68 -5.91
N LYS A 488 8.17 -18.15 -5.97
CA LYS A 488 8.80 -18.88 -4.86
C LYS A 488 9.06 -17.93 -3.69
N TYR A 489 8.67 -18.35 -2.49
CA TYR A 489 9.04 -17.72 -1.24
C TYR A 489 10.24 -18.40 -0.60
N THR A 490 11.12 -17.61 -0.01
CA THR A 490 12.17 -18.06 0.92
C THR A 490 12.35 -17.01 2.02
N PRO A 491 12.91 -17.37 3.19
CA PRO A 491 13.30 -16.40 4.23
C PRO A 491 14.16 -15.24 3.71
N GLU A 492 15.02 -15.47 2.72
CA GLU A 492 15.80 -14.41 2.08
C GLU A 492 14.94 -13.44 1.25
N VAL A 493 13.88 -13.94 0.59
CA VAL A 493 12.91 -13.10 -0.14
C VAL A 493 12.14 -12.23 0.84
N GLY A 494 11.70 -12.80 1.97
CA GLY A 494 11.06 -12.06 3.05
C GLY A 494 11.95 -10.96 3.63
N ALA A 495 13.17 -11.33 4.06
CA ALA A 495 14.16 -10.37 4.55
C ALA A 495 14.44 -9.25 3.52
N ARG A 496 14.54 -9.59 2.23
CA ARG A 496 14.68 -8.59 1.14
C ARG A 496 13.45 -7.69 1.03
N ALA A 497 12.26 -8.25 1.20
CA ALA A 497 11.02 -7.52 1.10
C ALA A 497 10.89 -6.48 2.21
N VAL A 498 11.16 -6.85 3.46
CA VAL A 498 11.09 -5.88 4.56
C VAL A 498 12.20 -4.83 4.53
N ALA A 499 13.40 -5.18 4.02
CA ALA A 499 14.43 -4.18 3.74
C ALA A 499 13.94 -3.14 2.72
N SER A 500 13.20 -3.59 1.71
CA SER A 500 12.60 -2.72 0.68
C SER A 500 11.51 -1.82 1.29
N ALA A 501 10.70 -2.36 2.20
CA ALA A 501 9.69 -1.60 2.93
C ALA A 501 10.33 -0.50 3.81
N ALA A 502 11.39 -0.84 4.54
CA ALA A 502 12.14 0.14 5.34
C ALA A 502 12.74 1.23 4.46
N MET A 503 13.32 0.87 3.31
CA MET A 503 13.85 1.83 2.33
C MET A 503 12.78 2.78 1.80
N ARG A 504 11.57 2.27 1.50
CA ARG A 504 10.45 3.07 1.00
C ARG A 504 9.93 4.02 2.07
N ARG A 505 9.67 3.53 3.28
CA ARG A 505 9.00 4.32 4.33
C ARG A 505 9.91 5.34 5.01
N LEU A 506 11.17 4.97 5.23
CA LEU A 506 12.14 5.81 5.96
C LEU A 506 13.03 6.61 4.99
N GLY A 507 13.08 6.23 3.72
CA GLY A 507 13.76 7.00 2.69
C GLY A 507 13.14 8.37 2.39
N GLU A 508 11.85 8.56 2.72
CA GLU A 508 11.06 9.79 2.51
C GLU A 508 11.25 10.80 3.64
N SER A 509 11.56 10.30 4.86
CA SER A 509 11.83 11.10 6.06
C SER A 509 13.17 11.81 6.03
#